data_AF-A0A7X8ANC1-F1
#
_entry.id   AF-A0A7X8ANC1-F1
#
_cell.length_a   1.000
_cell.length_b   1.000
_cell.length_c   1.000
_cell.angle_alpha   90.00
_cell.angle_beta   90.00
_cell.angle_gamma   90.00
#
_symmetry.space_group_name_H-M   'P 1'
#
loop_
_entity.id
_entity.type
_entity.pdbx_description
1 polymer ?
#
loop_
_entity_poly.entity_id
_entity_poly.type
_entity_poly.pdbx_seq_one_letter_code
_entity_poly.pdbx_strand_id
1 'polypeptide(L)'
;MLDVHEIDVPTRLRQDMPVVLVLGLGTGGLLNGIANIAMHGWGWDAHAYYLAARQLDYSRLPNTVDAYLYSPVFAQALRPAALLPWPVFAALWSVVAFLSLAWILRDVRWPMRFALLYAALPEVASGNVHWLIAVALAGAIRRPSLWALPALTKIGPAVGMAWFLFRGEWGRLASALAVPLSVAGISYLVDPAAWHSWGDLLLRSLVEPNPGAVQFVPPAPFRLAGALVITAYAASTSRRWLLAVAACLASPNWALPALVILYAIPMLRIQEAASTKGRDVIPSAL
;
A
#
# COMPACT_ATOMS: atom_id res chain seq x y z
N MET A 1 1.79 53.45 3.29
CA MET A 1 0.41 52.94 3.16
C MET A 1 0.55 51.50 2.70
N LEU A 2 0.49 50.54 3.63
CA LEU A 2 0.62 49.12 3.29
C LEU A 2 -0.68 48.69 2.64
N ASP A 3 -0.62 48.30 1.37
CA ASP A 3 -1.72 47.64 0.67
C ASP A 3 -2.03 46.33 1.41
N VAL A 4 -3.03 46.37 2.29
CA VAL A 4 -3.57 45.16 2.90
C VAL A 4 -4.39 44.50 1.80
N HIS A 5 -3.74 43.62 1.02
CA HIS A 5 -4.45 42.73 0.12
C HIS A 5 -5.57 42.04 0.90
N GLU A 6 -6.81 42.34 0.52
CA GLU A 6 -8.01 41.74 1.10
C GLU A 6 -7.87 40.22 0.98
N ILE A 7 -7.67 39.55 2.11
CA ILE A 7 -7.47 38.11 2.13
C ILE A 7 -8.82 37.48 1.80
N ASP A 8 -8.91 36.87 0.61
CA ASP A 8 -10.04 36.00 0.26
C ASP A 8 -10.01 34.75 1.13
N VAL A 9 -10.65 34.87 2.30
CA VAL A 9 -10.74 33.83 3.33
C VAL A 9 -11.37 32.54 2.75
N PRO A 10 -12.49 32.56 2.01
CA PRO A 10 -13.04 31.36 1.38
C PRO A 10 -12.05 30.61 0.48
N THR A 11 -11.31 31.33 -0.36
CA THR A 11 -10.35 30.71 -1.28
C THR A 11 -9.15 30.12 -0.54
N ARG A 12 -8.59 30.86 0.42
CA ARG A 12 -7.51 30.37 1.29
C ARG A 12 -7.93 29.12 2.06
N LEU A 13 -9.12 29.15 2.65
CA LEU A 13 -9.66 28.03 3.41
C LEU A 13 -9.75 26.77 2.53
N ARG A 14 -10.28 26.87 1.31
CA ARG A 14 -10.37 25.71 0.38
C ARG A 14 -9.00 25.17 -0.02
N GLN A 15 -8.00 26.03 -0.16
CA GLN A 15 -6.64 25.65 -0.54
C GLN A 15 -5.89 24.97 0.62
N ASP A 16 -6.04 25.48 1.84
CA ASP A 16 -5.26 25.08 3.01
C ASP A 16 -5.95 23.98 3.83
N MET A 17 -7.28 23.89 3.81
CA MET A 17 -8.05 22.88 4.56
C MET A 17 -7.55 21.45 4.35
N PRO A 18 -7.26 20.97 3.11
CA PRO A 18 -6.73 19.63 2.94
C PRO A 18 -5.40 19.40 3.66
N VAL A 19 -4.52 20.41 3.69
CA VAL A 19 -3.23 20.34 4.39
C VAL A 19 -3.48 20.24 5.89
N VAL A 20 -4.36 21.09 6.43
CA VAL A 20 -4.73 21.08 7.86
C VAL A 20 -5.33 19.75 8.28
N LEU A 21 -6.22 19.17 7.46
CA LEU A 21 -6.83 17.87 7.74
C LEU A 21 -5.78 16.74 7.74
N VAL A 22 -4.86 16.73 6.77
CA VAL A 22 -3.78 15.73 6.72
C VAL A 22 -2.84 15.89 7.91
N LEU A 23 -2.50 17.12 8.31
CA LEU A 23 -1.70 17.37 9.50
C LEU A 23 -2.42 16.89 10.77
N GLY A 24 -3.72 17.18 10.92
CA GLY A 24 -4.52 16.72 12.05
C GLY A 24 -4.57 15.20 12.16
N LEU A 25 -4.85 14.51 11.04
CA LEU A 25 -4.81 13.04 10.97
C LEU A 25 -3.39 12.50 11.24
N GLY A 26 -2.37 13.17 10.70
CA GLY A 26 -0.96 12.84 10.90
C GLY A 26 -0.54 12.95 12.35
N THR A 27 -1.01 13.97 13.08
CA THR A 27 -0.74 14.15 14.52
C THR A 27 -1.38 13.01 15.32
N GLY A 28 -2.63 12.65 15.04
CA GLY A 28 -3.27 11.50 15.69
C GLY A 28 -2.53 10.19 15.42
N GLY A 29 -2.09 9.98 14.17
CA GLY A 29 -1.25 8.85 13.79
C GLY A 29 0.11 8.85 14.49
N LEU A 30 0.75 10.02 14.63
CA LEU A 30 2.04 10.17 15.30
C LEU A 30 1.95 9.85 16.79
N LEU A 31 0.92 10.34 17.48
CA LEU A 31 0.69 10.01 18.89
C LEU A 31 0.49 8.51 19.08
N ASN A 32 -0.29 7.87 18.20
CA ASN A 32 -0.43 6.42 18.20
C ASN A 32 0.90 5.71 17.90
N GLY A 33 1.68 6.20 16.94
CA GLY A 33 3.01 5.66 16.61
C GLY A 33 3.98 5.75 17.79
N ILE A 34 4.05 6.89 18.49
CA ILE A 34 4.89 7.07 19.68
C ILE A 34 4.50 6.07 20.78
N ALA A 35 3.20 5.88 21.02
CA ALA A 35 2.72 4.90 21.98
C ALA A 35 3.14 3.47 21.60
N ASN A 36 3.04 3.09 20.32
CA ASN A 36 3.49 1.79 19.83
C ASN A 36 5.01 1.62 19.94
N ILE A 37 5.81 2.65 19.62
CA ILE A 37 7.26 2.61 19.78
C ILE A 37 7.63 2.40 21.25
N ALA A 38 6.93 3.06 22.18
CA ALA A 38 7.17 2.88 23.61
C ALA A 38 6.82 1.47 24.11
N MET A 39 5.79 0.83 23.53
CA MET A 39 5.34 -0.51 23.94
C MET A 39 6.10 -1.65 23.24
N HIS A 40 6.45 -1.47 21.97
CA HIS A 40 6.92 -2.55 21.09
C HIS A 40 8.27 -2.29 20.44
N GLY A 41 8.83 -1.08 20.62
CA GLY A 41 10.05 -0.65 19.97
C GLY A 41 9.83 -0.14 18.54
N TRP A 42 10.89 0.43 17.95
CA TRP A 42 10.89 0.85 16.56
C TRP A 42 10.82 -0.37 15.63
N GLY A 43 10.05 -0.28 14.54
CA GLY A 43 9.94 -1.35 13.55
C GLY A 43 9.08 -2.53 14.00
N TRP A 44 8.08 -2.31 14.88
CA TRP A 44 7.30 -3.39 15.48
C TRP A 44 6.56 -4.29 14.48
N ASP A 45 6.19 -3.78 13.30
CA ASP A 45 5.64 -4.62 12.21
C ASP A 45 6.76 -5.26 11.38
N ALA A 46 7.84 -4.53 11.12
CA ALA A 46 9.01 -5.01 10.37
C ALA A 46 9.77 -6.13 11.09
N HIS A 47 9.68 -6.19 12.43
CA HIS A 47 10.35 -7.21 13.23
C HIS A 47 9.82 -8.61 12.92
N ALA A 48 8.51 -8.74 12.65
CA ALA A 48 7.93 -9.97 12.14
C ALA A 48 8.61 -10.44 10.84
N TYR A 49 8.97 -9.52 9.94
CA TYR A 49 9.61 -9.85 8.67
C TYR A 49 11.06 -10.28 8.87
N TYR A 50 11.76 -9.56 9.75
CA TYR A 50 13.13 -9.86 10.13
C TYR A 50 13.24 -11.27 10.74
N LEU A 51 12.34 -11.62 11.66
CA LEU A 51 12.29 -12.95 12.26
C LEU A 51 11.92 -14.02 11.23
N ALA A 52 10.85 -13.81 10.46
CA ALA A 52 10.38 -14.77 9.46
C ALA A 52 11.43 -15.05 8.37
N ALA A 53 12.21 -14.04 7.98
CA ALA A 53 13.31 -14.20 7.03
C ALA A 53 14.41 -15.12 7.57
N ARG A 54 14.63 -15.16 8.90
CA ARG A 54 15.62 -16.04 9.54
C ARG A 54 15.04 -17.43 9.80
N GLN A 55 13.80 -17.48 10.27
CA GLN A 55 13.07 -18.70 10.55
C GLN A 55 11.57 -18.44 10.38
N LEU A 56 10.99 -19.03 9.35
CA LEU A 56 9.59 -18.82 9.00
C LEU A 56 8.67 -19.55 10.00
N ASP A 57 7.69 -18.83 10.53
CA ASP A 57 6.72 -19.34 11.49
C ASP A 57 5.34 -18.72 11.24
N TYR A 58 4.34 -19.58 10.99
CA TYR A 58 2.94 -19.22 10.76
C TYR A 58 2.02 -19.63 11.93
N SER A 59 2.58 -20.04 13.07
CA SER A 59 1.80 -20.47 14.23
C SER A 59 1.14 -19.31 15.00
N ARG A 60 1.64 -18.09 14.82
CA ARG A 60 1.16 -16.90 15.53
C ARG A 60 -0.14 -16.36 14.94
N LEU A 61 -1.07 -16.00 15.82
CA LEU A 61 -2.36 -15.42 15.43
C LEU A 61 -2.17 -14.01 14.84
N PRO A 62 -3.04 -13.60 13.89
CA PRO A 62 -3.10 -12.21 13.45
C PRO A 62 -3.21 -11.22 14.62
N ASN A 63 -2.66 -10.01 14.44
CA ASN A 63 -2.59 -8.93 15.44
C ASN A 63 -1.83 -9.26 16.75
N THR A 64 -1.07 -10.36 16.79
CA THR A 64 -0.11 -10.61 17.87
C THR A 64 1.28 -10.10 17.50
N VAL A 65 2.09 -9.81 18.50
CA VAL A 65 3.47 -9.32 18.31
C VAL A 65 4.24 -10.32 17.45
N ASP A 66 4.94 -9.79 16.44
CA ASP A 66 5.75 -10.55 15.51
C ASP A 66 4.99 -11.64 14.71
N ALA A 67 3.68 -11.50 14.54
CA ALA A 67 2.89 -12.38 13.68
C ALA A 67 3.22 -12.12 12.19
N TYR A 68 3.77 -13.12 11.52
CA TYR A 68 4.07 -13.05 10.09
C TYR A 68 2.90 -13.55 9.25
N LEU A 69 2.27 -12.65 8.48
CA LEU A 69 1.03 -12.92 7.72
C LEU A 69 1.22 -12.91 6.19
N TYR A 70 2.47 -12.84 5.73
CA TYR A 70 2.83 -12.60 4.34
C TYR A 70 3.25 -13.90 3.67
N SER A 71 3.34 -13.92 2.34
CA SER A 71 3.71 -15.15 1.63
C SER A 71 5.14 -15.62 1.98
N PRO A 72 5.47 -16.91 1.80
CA PRO A 72 6.82 -17.42 2.06
C PRO A 72 7.89 -16.71 1.23
N VAL A 73 7.56 -16.34 -0.02
CA VAL A 73 8.51 -15.68 -0.92
C VAL A 73 8.96 -14.31 -0.42
N PHE A 74 8.12 -13.59 0.31
CA PHE A 74 8.51 -12.30 0.89
C PHE A 74 9.58 -12.47 1.98
N ALA A 75 9.43 -13.47 2.86
CA ALA A 75 10.45 -13.81 3.85
C ALA A 75 11.75 -14.30 3.18
N GLN A 76 11.63 -15.14 2.15
CA GLN A 76 12.78 -15.62 1.38
C GLN A 76 13.55 -14.45 0.73
N ALA A 77 12.84 -13.48 0.16
CA ALA A 77 13.45 -12.29 -0.45
C ALA A 77 14.17 -11.39 0.57
N LEU A 78 13.72 -11.37 1.82
CA LEU A 78 14.32 -10.59 2.90
C LEU A 78 15.50 -11.28 3.60
N ARG A 79 15.76 -12.57 3.34
CA ARG A 79 16.86 -13.35 3.95
C ARG A 79 18.20 -12.61 3.96
N PRO A 80 18.69 -12.02 2.85
CA PRO A 80 19.99 -11.35 2.85
C PRO A 80 20.02 -10.15 3.80
N ALA A 81 18.93 -9.38 3.85
CA ALA A 81 18.82 -8.22 4.74
C ALA A 81 18.71 -8.64 6.21
N ALA A 82 18.06 -9.77 6.50
CA ALA A 82 17.90 -10.29 7.86
C ALA A 82 19.18 -10.91 8.46
N LEU A 83 20.27 -11.00 7.68
CA LEU A 83 21.61 -11.31 8.20
C LEU A 83 22.22 -10.13 8.99
N LEU A 84 21.76 -8.91 8.72
CA LEU A 84 22.20 -7.72 9.43
C LEU A 84 21.68 -7.73 10.88
N PRO A 85 22.37 -7.07 11.83
CA PRO A 85 21.80 -6.83 13.15
C PRO A 85 20.48 -6.08 13.06
N TRP A 86 19.52 -6.42 13.92
CA TRP A 86 18.17 -5.84 13.92
C TRP A 86 18.13 -4.30 13.76
N PRO A 87 18.92 -3.50 14.51
CA PRO A 87 18.87 -2.04 14.38
C PRO A 87 19.25 -1.55 12.97
N VAL A 88 20.16 -2.25 12.30
CA VAL A 88 20.60 -1.92 10.94
C VAL A 88 19.51 -2.27 9.93
N PHE A 89 18.89 -3.45 10.06
CA PHE A 89 17.74 -3.83 9.22
C PHE A 89 16.61 -2.81 9.35
N ALA A 90 16.22 -2.48 10.58
CA ALA A 90 15.13 -1.55 10.86
C ALA A 90 15.43 -0.15 10.30
N ALA A 91 16.64 0.36 10.50
CA ALA A 91 17.05 1.67 9.97
C ALA A 91 17.02 1.70 8.43
N LEU A 92 17.57 0.68 7.76
CA LEU A 92 17.56 0.59 6.30
C LEU A 92 16.13 0.50 5.76
N TRP A 93 15.28 -0.32 6.39
CA TRP A 93 13.89 -0.46 6.01
C TRP A 93 13.13 0.87 6.12
N SER A 94 13.28 1.59 7.23
CA SER A 94 12.65 2.90 7.43
C SER A 94 13.17 3.95 6.43
N VAL A 95 14.49 3.98 6.16
CA VAL A 95 15.06 4.90 5.16
C VAL A 95 14.50 4.62 3.78
N VAL A 96 14.45 3.36 3.35
CA VAL A 96 13.92 2.98 2.04
C VAL A 96 12.43 3.30 1.95
N ALA A 97 11.65 3.05 3.00
CA ALA A 97 10.24 3.43 3.07
C ALA A 97 10.06 4.95 2.91
N PHE A 98 10.77 5.75 3.70
CA PHE A 98 10.67 7.21 3.66
C PHE A 98 11.08 7.77 2.30
N LEU A 99 12.21 7.35 1.74
CA LEU A 99 12.68 7.81 0.44
C LEU A 99 11.72 7.44 -0.69
N SER A 100 11.14 6.24 -0.62
CA SER A 100 10.13 5.80 -1.59
C SER A 100 8.88 6.67 -1.56
N LEU A 101 8.39 7.00 -0.35
CA LEU A 101 7.25 7.90 -0.17
C LEU A 101 7.57 9.34 -0.61
N ALA A 102 8.75 9.84 -0.27
CA ALA A 102 9.23 11.15 -0.73
C ALA A 102 9.35 11.23 -2.26
N TRP A 103 9.70 10.12 -2.91
CA TRP A 103 9.79 10.01 -4.35
C TRP A 103 8.41 9.97 -5.03
N ILE A 104 7.45 9.16 -4.55
CA ILE A 104 6.10 9.14 -5.15
C ILE A 104 5.37 10.48 -5.00
N LEU A 105 5.69 11.24 -3.94
CA LEU A 105 5.11 12.55 -3.67
C LEU A 105 5.88 13.73 -4.26
N ARG A 106 6.91 13.49 -5.10
CA ARG A 106 7.81 14.55 -5.59
C ARG A 106 7.11 15.69 -6.36
N ASP A 107 6.02 15.36 -7.07
CA ASP A 107 5.26 16.29 -7.90
C ASP A 107 4.06 16.92 -7.14
N VAL A 108 3.94 16.64 -5.84
CA VAL A 108 2.93 17.23 -4.96
C VAL A 108 3.41 18.60 -4.46
N ARG A 109 2.50 19.58 -4.39
CA ARG A 109 2.80 20.93 -3.87
C ARG A 109 3.43 20.84 -2.48
N TRP A 110 4.41 21.71 -2.21
CA TRP A 110 5.25 21.60 -1.02
C TRP A 110 4.49 21.51 0.32
N PRO A 111 3.47 22.33 0.62
CA PRO A 111 2.75 22.23 1.90
C PRO A 111 2.04 20.88 2.09
N MET A 112 1.43 20.36 1.02
CA MET A 112 0.77 19.06 1.04
C MET A 112 1.78 17.91 1.09
N ARG A 113 2.90 18.01 0.35
CA ARG A 113 3.97 17.02 0.39
C ARG A 113 4.53 16.88 1.79
N PHE A 114 4.78 18.00 2.48
CA PHE A 114 5.23 18.00 3.87
C PHE A 114 4.19 17.35 4.78
N ALA A 115 2.91 17.75 4.68
CA ALA A 115 1.85 17.18 5.51
C ALA A 115 1.69 15.67 5.33
N LEU A 116 1.77 15.17 4.09
CA LEU A 116 1.73 13.73 3.80
C LEU A 116 2.97 13.01 4.34
N LEU A 117 4.17 13.54 4.16
CA LEU A 117 5.38 12.92 4.72
C LEU A 117 5.35 12.87 6.25
N TYR A 118 4.83 13.91 6.88
CA TYR A 118 4.58 13.94 8.32
C TYR A 118 3.56 12.86 8.74
N ALA A 119 2.44 12.77 8.03
CA ALA A 119 1.41 11.76 8.30
C ALA A 119 1.86 10.31 8.03
N ALA A 120 2.92 10.12 7.24
CA ALA A 120 3.52 8.80 6.98
C ALA A 120 4.55 8.35 8.03
N LEU A 121 4.99 9.21 8.95
CA LEU A 121 5.96 8.84 9.96
C LEU A 121 5.58 7.59 10.78
N PRO A 122 4.30 7.39 11.17
CA PRO A 122 3.90 6.16 11.88
C PRO A 122 4.08 4.88 11.06
N GLU A 123 3.82 4.93 9.74
CA GLU A 123 4.07 3.80 8.82
C GLU A 123 5.57 3.54 8.67
N VAL A 124 6.39 4.59 8.59
CA VAL A 124 7.86 4.46 8.52
C VAL A 124 8.43 3.89 9.82
N ALA A 125 7.86 4.29 10.97
CA ALA A 125 8.26 3.82 12.28
C ALA A 125 7.78 2.39 12.57
N SER A 126 6.59 2.01 12.13
CA SER A 126 6.11 0.62 12.24
C SER A 126 6.91 -0.31 11.34
N GLY A 127 7.30 0.19 10.16
CA GLY A 127 7.94 -0.60 9.13
C GLY A 127 6.98 -1.56 8.43
N ASN A 128 5.68 -1.27 8.38
CA ASN A 128 4.74 -2.07 7.59
C ASN A 128 5.07 -1.99 6.09
N VAL A 129 4.36 -2.76 5.26
CA VAL A 129 4.58 -2.82 3.80
C VAL A 129 3.61 -1.94 2.99
N HIS A 130 2.79 -1.09 3.61
CA HIS A 130 1.81 -0.30 2.85
C HIS A 130 2.49 0.67 1.88
N TRP A 131 3.68 1.16 2.23
CA TRP A 131 4.50 1.97 1.32
C TRP A 131 4.95 1.20 0.06
N LEU A 132 5.26 -0.10 0.16
CA LEU A 132 5.57 -0.94 -1.01
C LEU A 132 4.36 -1.03 -1.94
N ILE A 133 3.16 -1.17 -1.37
CA ILE A 133 1.91 -1.22 -2.12
C ILE A 133 1.67 0.12 -2.82
N ALA A 134 1.88 1.25 -2.14
CA ALA A 134 1.76 2.58 -2.73
C ALA A 134 2.72 2.77 -3.91
N VAL A 135 3.99 2.37 -3.76
CA VAL A 135 5.00 2.42 -4.82
C VAL A 135 4.62 1.52 -6.00
N ALA A 136 4.18 0.29 -5.72
CA ALA A 136 3.73 -0.65 -6.73
C ALA A 136 2.59 -0.04 -7.56
N LEU A 137 1.54 0.46 -6.89
CA LEU A 137 0.39 1.08 -7.55
C LEU A 137 0.77 2.29 -8.40
N ALA A 138 1.70 3.11 -7.93
CA ALA A 138 2.19 4.26 -8.68
C ALA A 138 2.79 3.87 -10.04
N GLY A 139 3.32 2.65 -10.19
CA GLY A 139 3.88 2.14 -11.45
C GLY A 139 3.03 1.07 -12.16
N ALA A 140 2.11 0.41 -11.46
CA ALA A 140 1.51 -0.86 -11.88
C ALA A 140 0.68 -0.78 -13.17
N ILE A 141 0.10 0.37 -13.47
CA ILE A 141 -0.52 0.58 -14.78
C ILE A 141 0.54 0.46 -15.86
N ARG A 142 1.61 1.26 -15.83
CA ARG A 142 2.65 1.23 -16.86
C ARG A 142 3.44 -0.08 -16.90
N ARG A 143 3.63 -0.73 -15.76
CA ARG A 143 4.38 -1.97 -15.61
C ARG A 143 3.53 -2.99 -14.84
N PRO A 144 2.69 -3.79 -15.53
CA PRO A 144 1.77 -4.72 -14.89
C PRO A 144 2.44 -5.71 -13.94
N SER A 145 3.71 -6.08 -14.19
CA SER A 145 4.50 -6.94 -13.30
C SER A 145 4.64 -6.42 -11.87
N LEU A 146 4.50 -5.10 -11.62
CA LEU A 146 4.58 -4.53 -10.27
C LEU A 146 3.42 -4.96 -9.37
N TRP A 147 2.33 -5.48 -9.94
CA TRP A 147 1.26 -6.11 -9.16
C TRP A 147 1.73 -7.35 -8.38
N ALA A 148 2.91 -7.89 -8.67
CA ALA A 148 3.53 -8.93 -7.87
C ALA A 148 3.74 -8.52 -6.42
N LEU A 149 4.07 -7.24 -6.15
CA LEU A 149 4.30 -6.75 -4.79
C LEU A 149 3.05 -6.88 -3.91
N PRO A 150 1.89 -6.26 -4.24
CA PRO A 150 0.69 -6.48 -3.44
C PRO A 150 0.26 -7.95 -3.45
N ALA A 151 0.32 -8.67 -4.57
CA ALA A 151 -0.12 -10.07 -4.62
C ALA A 151 0.64 -11.00 -3.65
N LEU A 152 1.94 -10.77 -3.49
CA LEU A 152 2.81 -11.61 -2.67
C LEU A 152 2.99 -11.06 -1.24
N THR A 153 2.55 -9.84 -0.94
CA THR A 153 2.61 -9.27 0.41
C THR A 153 1.23 -9.17 1.05
N LYS A 154 0.29 -8.48 0.41
CA LYS A 154 -1.10 -8.33 0.87
C LYS A 154 -2.05 -8.56 -0.30
N ILE A 155 -2.59 -9.78 -0.38
CA ILE A 155 -3.41 -10.25 -1.52
C ILE A 155 -4.59 -9.31 -1.81
N GLY A 156 -5.27 -8.77 -0.78
CA GLY A 156 -6.43 -7.89 -0.96
C GLY A 156 -6.15 -6.71 -1.90
N PRO A 157 -5.15 -5.86 -1.61
CA PRO A 157 -4.69 -4.80 -2.50
C PRO A 157 -4.42 -5.18 -3.96
N ALA A 158 -4.17 -6.46 -4.26
CA ALA A 158 -3.98 -6.95 -5.63
C ALA A 158 -5.27 -7.00 -6.46
N VAL A 159 -6.44 -6.73 -5.88
CA VAL A 159 -7.73 -6.63 -6.58
C VAL A 159 -7.68 -5.66 -7.78
N GLY A 160 -6.82 -4.65 -7.72
CA GLY A 160 -6.64 -3.73 -8.83
C GLY A 160 -6.08 -4.36 -10.12
N MET A 161 -5.54 -5.59 -10.10
CA MET A 161 -5.24 -6.34 -11.33
C MET A 161 -6.48 -6.57 -12.20
N ALA A 162 -7.67 -6.67 -11.59
CA ALA A 162 -8.94 -6.81 -12.30
C ALA A 162 -9.22 -5.60 -13.22
N TRP A 163 -8.52 -4.47 -13.05
CA TRP A 163 -8.51 -3.38 -14.02
C TRP A 163 -8.23 -3.86 -15.45
N PHE A 164 -7.22 -4.71 -15.64
CA PHE A 164 -6.86 -5.20 -16.98
C PHE A 164 -7.91 -6.16 -17.53
N LEU A 165 -8.51 -6.98 -16.65
CA LEU A 165 -9.62 -7.85 -17.00
C LEU A 165 -10.83 -7.04 -17.50
N PHE A 166 -11.30 -6.05 -16.74
CA PHE A 166 -12.46 -5.24 -17.11
C PHE A 166 -12.26 -4.37 -18.35
N ARG A 167 -11.00 -4.12 -18.73
CA ARG A 167 -10.66 -3.39 -19.97
C ARG A 167 -10.36 -4.29 -21.15
N GLY A 168 -10.41 -5.62 -20.99
CA GLY A 168 -10.02 -6.57 -22.03
C GLY A 168 -8.53 -6.48 -22.41
N GLU A 169 -7.67 -5.99 -21.52
CA GLU A 169 -6.24 -5.81 -21.75
C GLU A 169 -5.47 -7.12 -21.44
N TRP A 170 -5.79 -8.19 -22.18
CA TRP A 170 -5.36 -9.57 -21.89
C TRP A 170 -3.84 -9.74 -21.79
N GLY A 171 -3.05 -9.10 -22.66
CA GLY A 171 -1.59 -9.17 -22.58
C GLY A 171 -1.02 -8.55 -21.31
N ARG A 172 -1.63 -7.47 -20.80
CA ARG A 172 -1.23 -6.84 -19.54
C ARG A 172 -1.72 -7.62 -18.33
N LEU A 173 -2.91 -8.20 -18.42
CA LEU A 173 -3.41 -9.14 -17.41
C LEU A 173 -2.47 -10.35 -17.29
N ALA A 174 -2.07 -10.95 -18.42
CA ALA A 174 -1.11 -12.04 -18.45
C ALA A 174 0.21 -11.63 -17.79
N SER A 175 0.75 -10.44 -18.10
CA SER A 175 1.96 -9.93 -17.44
C SER A 175 1.77 -9.69 -15.92
N ALA A 176 0.62 -9.17 -15.50
CA ALA A 176 0.30 -8.93 -14.10
C ALA A 176 0.18 -10.24 -13.29
N LEU A 177 -0.26 -11.32 -13.93
CA LEU A 177 -0.42 -12.64 -13.30
C LEU A 177 0.85 -13.50 -13.40
N ALA A 178 1.51 -13.52 -14.56
CA ALA A 178 2.63 -14.42 -14.83
C ALA A 178 3.80 -14.20 -13.86
N VAL A 179 4.13 -12.95 -13.54
CA VAL A 179 5.23 -12.63 -12.63
C VAL A 179 4.97 -13.13 -11.20
N PRO A 180 3.87 -12.75 -10.50
CA PRO A 180 3.62 -13.28 -9.16
C PRO A 180 3.47 -14.80 -9.15
N LEU A 181 2.81 -15.40 -10.14
CA LEU A 181 2.64 -16.85 -10.20
C LEU A 181 3.98 -17.57 -10.40
N SER A 182 4.87 -17.06 -11.25
CA SER A 182 6.20 -17.66 -11.47
C SER A 182 7.06 -17.54 -10.22
N VAL A 183 7.07 -16.36 -9.59
CA VAL A 183 7.81 -16.11 -8.35
C VAL A 183 7.29 -16.97 -7.20
N ALA A 184 5.96 -17.09 -7.05
CA ALA A 184 5.34 -17.98 -6.09
C ALA A 184 5.67 -19.45 -6.38
N GLY A 185 5.61 -19.88 -7.65
CA GLY A 185 5.95 -21.24 -8.06
C GLY A 185 7.39 -21.62 -7.75
N ILE A 186 8.35 -20.74 -8.05
CA ILE A 186 9.76 -20.96 -7.70
C ILE A 186 9.92 -21.05 -6.17
N SER A 187 9.29 -20.15 -5.42
CA SER A 187 9.31 -20.17 -3.96
C SER A 187 8.67 -21.42 -3.37
N TYR A 188 7.62 -21.95 -4.00
CA TYR A 188 6.95 -23.19 -3.62
C TYR A 188 7.89 -24.38 -3.76
N LEU A 189 8.68 -24.45 -4.84
CA LEU A 189 9.68 -25.51 -5.02
C LEU A 189 10.77 -25.50 -3.94
N VAL A 190 11.04 -24.34 -3.31
CA VAL A 190 12.02 -24.22 -2.23
C VAL A 190 11.46 -24.69 -0.89
N ASP A 191 10.19 -24.37 -0.59
CA ASP A 191 9.56 -24.69 0.69
C ASP A 191 8.04 -24.93 0.55
N PRO A 192 7.62 -26.12 0.07
CA PRO A 192 6.20 -26.42 -0.15
C PRO A 192 5.38 -26.36 1.14
N ALA A 193 5.95 -26.79 2.27
CA ALA A 193 5.28 -26.84 3.56
C ALA A 193 4.86 -25.44 4.04
N ALA A 194 5.76 -24.45 3.91
CA ALA A 194 5.44 -23.07 4.24
C ALA A 194 4.27 -22.50 3.44
N TRP A 195 4.14 -22.86 2.15
CA TRP A 195 3.01 -22.42 1.34
C TRP A 195 1.68 -23.05 1.77
N HIS A 196 1.70 -24.33 2.18
CA HIS A 196 0.52 -24.97 2.76
C HIS A 196 0.11 -24.30 4.07
N SER A 197 1.06 -24.05 4.98
CA SER A 197 0.79 -23.33 6.24
C SER A 197 0.27 -21.92 6.01
N TRP A 198 0.81 -21.19 5.03
CA TRP A 198 0.29 -19.86 4.67
C TRP A 198 -1.12 -19.93 4.07
N GLY A 199 -1.41 -20.92 3.23
CA GLY A 199 -2.75 -21.17 2.70
C GLY A 199 -3.78 -21.42 3.82
N ASP A 200 -3.42 -22.26 4.80
CA ASP A 200 -4.25 -22.50 5.98
C ASP A 200 -4.48 -21.22 6.79
N LEU A 201 -3.45 -20.38 6.97
CA LEU A 201 -3.56 -19.10 7.65
C LEU A 201 -4.53 -18.16 6.93
N LEU A 202 -4.48 -18.09 5.60
CA LEU A 202 -5.40 -17.25 4.81
C LEU A 202 -6.85 -17.74 4.96
N LEU A 203 -7.08 -19.05 4.89
CA LEU A 203 -8.42 -19.63 5.02
C LEU A 203 -9.01 -19.38 6.41
N ARG A 204 -8.22 -19.58 7.48
CA ARG A 204 -8.64 -19.25 8.85
C ARG A 204 -8.96 -17.76 9.00
N SER A 205 -8.13 -16.89 8.41
CA SER A 205 -8.32 -15.43 8.46
C SER A 205 -9.60 -14.93 7.75
N LEU A 206 -10.25 -15.75 6.91
CA LEU A 206 -11.52 -15.39 6.27
C LEU A 206 -12.73 -15.65 7.18
N VAL A 207 -12.61 -16.57 8.12
CA VAL A 207 -13.74 -17.10 8.92
C VAL A 207 -13.63 -16.71 10.39
N GLU A 208 -12.41 -16.71 10.93
CA GLU A 208 -12.18 -16.44 12.34
C GLU A 208 -12.16 -14.93 12.62
N PRO A 209 -12.84 -14.47 13.69
CA PRO A 209 -12.76 -13.08 14.12
C PRO A 209 -11.31 -12.71 14.44
N ASN A 210 -10.79 -11.68 13.79
CA ASN A 210 -9.43 -11.22 14.04
C ASN A 210 -9.35 -10.57 15.44
N PRO A 211 -8.60 -11.15 16.41
CA PRO A 211 -8.49 -10.59 17.75
C PRO A 211 -7.94 -9.15 17.67
N GLY A 212 -8.64 -8.18 18.26
CA GLY A 212 -8.21 -6.77 18.22
C GLY A 212 -8.49 -6.02 16.91
N ALA A 213 -9.20 -6.61 15.94
CA ALA A 213 -9.69 -5.83 14.81
C ALA A 213 -10.73 -4.79 15.27
N VAL A 214 -10.64 -3.58 14.70
CA VAL A 214 -11.62 -2.52 14.94
C VAL A 214 -12.99 -3.02 14.47
N GLN A 215 -13.93 -3.17 15.41
CA GLN A 215 -15.24 -3.82 15.17
C GLN A 215 -16.11 -3.11 14.11
N PHE A 216 -15.78 -1.88 13.73
CA PHE A 216 -16.51 -1.09 12.73
C PHE A 216 -16.01 -1.29 11.30
N VAL A 217 -14.95 -2.09 11.08
CA VAL A 217 -14.43 -2.38 9.73
C VAL A 217 -15.26 -3.52 9.12
N PRO A 218 -15.86 -3.32 7.92
CA PRO A 218 -16.64 -4.38 7.29
C PRO A 218 -15.82 -5.68 7.09
N PRO A 219 -16.45 -6.87 7.15
CA PRO A 219 -15.76 -8.13 6.92
C PRO A 219 -15.05 -8.19 5.56
N ALA A 220 -14.01 -9.01 5.45
CA ALA A 220 -13.17 -9.10 4.26
C ALA A 220 -13.95 -9.31 2.94
N PRO A 221 -14.98 -10.20 2.87
CA PRO A 221 -15.75 -10.39 1.63
C PRO A 221 -16.43 -9.12 1.14
N PHE A 222 -17.02 -8.31 2.03
CA PHE A 222 -17.69 -7.06 1.68
C PHE A 222 -16.69 -6.00 1.18
N ARG A 223 -15.52 -5.93 1.81
CA ARG A 223 -14.45 -5.01 1.38
C ARG A 223 -13.87 -5.39 0.03
N LEU A 224 -13.64 -6.68 -0.20
CA LEU A 224 -13.16 -7.19 -1.49
C LEU A 224 -14.20 -6.97 -2.60
N ALA A 225 -15.48 -7.24 -2.33
CA ALA A 225 -16.56 -6.96 -3.27
C ALA A 225 -16.65 -5.46 -3.60
N GLY A 226 -16.62 -4.59 -2.58
CA GLY A 226 -16.60 -3.14 -2.78
C GLY A 226 -15.38 -2.66 -3.56
N ALA A 227 -14.19 -3.20 -3.26
CA ALA A 227 -12.97 -2.87 -3.99
C ALA A 227 -13.01 -3.33 -5.46
N LEU A 228 -13.63 -4.48 -5.73
CA LEU A 228 -13.84 -4.96 -7.09
C LEU A 228 -14.82 -4.06 -7.86
N VAL A 229 -15.92 -3.61 -7.24
CA VAL A 229 -16.86 -2.65 -7.82
C VAL A 229 -16.16 -1.32 -8.14
N ILE A 230 -15.35 -0.80 -7.20
CA ILE A 230 -14.55 0.42 -7.43
C ILE A 230 -13.57 0.18 -8.60
N THR A 231 -12.94 -0.97 -8.68
CA THR A 231 -12.00 -1.31 -9.76
C THR A 231 -12.71 -1.41 -11.13
N ALA A 232 -13.89 -2.01 -11.18
CA ALA A 232 -14.72 -2.06 -12.39
C ALA A 232 -15.16 -0.67 -12.85
N TYR A 233 -15.62 0.16 -11.91
CA TYR A 233 -15.98 1.56 -12.20
C TYR A 233 -14.77 2.39 -12.63
N ALA A 234 -13.61 2.19 -12.00
CA ALA A 234 -12.36 2.82 -12.38
C ALA A 234 -11.98 2.47 -13.81
N ALA A 235 -12.07 1.18 -14.16
CA ALA A 235 -11.76 0.65 -15.48
C ALA A 235 -12.67 1.25 -16.56
N SER A 236 -13.98 1.29 -16.33
CA SER A 236 -14.97 1.83 -17.27
C SER A 236 -14.86 3.34 -17.45
N THR A 237 -14.52 4.08 -16.39
CA THR A 237 -14.37 5.56 -16.44
C THR A 237 -12.95 6.04 -16.70
N SER A 238 -11.99 5.12 -16.87
CA SER A 238 -10.56 5.42 -17.03
C SER A 238 -9.94 6.24 -15.87
N ARG A 239 -10.50 6.12 -14.66
CA ARG A 239 -10.05 6.79 -13.43
C ARG A 239 -9.11 5.88 -12.62
N ARG A 240 -7.85 5.77 -13.06
CA ARG A 240 -6.76 5.03 -12.41
C ARG A 240 -6.56 5.33 -10.92
N TRP A 241 -6.78 6.56 -10.44
CA TRP A 241 -6.58 6.94 -9.04
C TRP A 241 -7.49 6.15 -8.07
N LEU A 242 -8.64 5.68 -8.56
CA LEU A 242 -9.54 4.84 -7.79
C LEU A 242 -8.93 3.47 -7.46
N LEU A 243 -7.87 3.04 -8.15
CA LEU A 243 -7.16 1.81 -7.81
C LEU A 243 -6.47 1.91 -6.44
N ALA A 244 -5.99 3.09 -6.06
CA ALA A 244 -5.45 3.30 -4.72
C ALA A 244 -6.55 3.20 -3.65
N VAL A 245 -7.76 3.70 -3.95
CA VAL A 245 -8.93 3.58 -3.07
C VAL A 245 -9.36 2.12 -2.94
N ALA A 246 -9.46 1.39 -4.06
CA ALA A 246 -9.80 -0.03 -4.06
C ALA A 246 -8.77 -0.85 -3.27
N ALA A 247 -7.48 -0.60 -3.48
CA ALA A 247 -6.41 -1.28 -2.77
C ALA A 247 -6.42 -0.99 -1.26
N CYS A 248 -6.67 0.27 -0.86
CA CYS A 248 -6.83 0.65 0.53
C CYS A 248 -8.04 -0.06 1.17
N LEU A 249 -9.18 -0.11 0.45
CA LEU A 249 -10.39 -0.79 0.91
C LEU A 249 -10.18 -2.28 1.15
N ALA A 250 -9.49 -2.92 0.21
CA ALA A 250 -9.17 -4.33 0.26
C ALA A 250 -8.07 -4.69 1.28
N SER A 251 -7.35 -3.70 1.85
CA SER A 251 -6.30 -3.96 2.85
C SER A 251 -6.87 -4.64 4.10
N PRO A 252 -6.35 -5.78 4.57
CA PRO A 252 -6.88 -6.49 5.72
C PRO A 252 -6.67 -5.73 7.04
N ASN A 253 -5.65 -4.88 7.12
CA ASN A 253 -5.40 -4.01 8.27
C ASN A 253 -5.89 -2.60 7.95
N TRP A 254 -6.93 -2.17 8.65
CA TRP A 254 -7.49 -0.83 8.58
C TRP A 254 -7.05 -0.03 9.81
N ALA A 255 -5.93 0.65 9.67
CA ALA A 255 -5.38 1.61 10.63
C ALA A 255 -4.89 2.85 9.87
N LEU A 256 -4.64 3.95 10.58
CA LEU A 256 -4.12 5.18 9.96
C LEU A 256 -2.89 4.96 9.05
N PRO A 257 -1.91 4.09 9.39
CA PRO A 257 -0.79 3.78 8.49
C PRO A 257 -1.21 3.19 7.13
N ALA A 258 -2.31 2.44 7.05
CA ALA A 258 -2.79 1.86 5.79
C ALA A 258 -3.21 2.93 4.76
N LEU A 259 -3.54 4.15 5.21
CA LEU A 259 -3.87 5.27 4.33
C LEU A 259 -2.69 5.69 3.44
N VAL A 260 -1.46 5.29 3.76
CA VAL A 260 -0.28 5.51 2.91
C VAL A 260 -0.45 4.88 1.52
N ILE A 261 -1.28 3.84 1.36
CA ILE A 261 -1.63 3.28 0.04
C ILE A 261 -2.19 4.39 -0.89
N LEU A 262 -2.93 5.35 -0.35
CA LEU A 262 -3.52 6.46 -1.10
C LEU A 262 -2.48 7.43 -1.67
N TYR A 263 -1.21 7.34 -1.25
CA TYR A 263 -0.15 8.24 -1.70
C TYR A 263 0.25 7.95 -3.17
N ALA A 264 -0.24 6.85 -3.75
CA ALA A 264 -0.15 6.58 -5.17
C ALA A 264 -1.04 7.53 -6.03
N ILE A 265 -2.07 8.16 -5.44
CA ILE A 265 -3.07 8.98 -6.15
C ILE A 265 -2.45 10.09 -7.02
N PRO A 266 -1.53 10.93 -6.53
CA PRO A 266 -0.95 12.01 -7.33
C PRO A 266 -0.30 11.50 -8.62
N MET A 267 0.52 10.44 -8.51
CA MET A 267 1.14 9.82 -9.68
C MET A 267 0.10 9.24 -10.63
N LEU A 268 -0.90 8.50 -10.13
CA LEU A 268 -1.97 7.92 -10.95
C LEU A 268 -2.76 8.99 -11.73
N ARG A 269 -3.08 10.12 -11.09
CA ARG A 269 -3.73 11.27 -11.74
C ARG A 269 -2.88 11.91 -12.83
N ILE A 270 -1.57 12.05 -12.61
CA ILE A 270 -0.64 12.52 -13.65
C ILE A 270 -0.68 11.59 -14.86
N GLN A 271 -0.74 10.26 -14.65
CA GLN A 271 -0.83 9.32 -15.77
C GLN A 271 -2.15 9.41 -16.53
N GLU A 272 -3.27 9.61 -15.82
CA GLU A 272 -4.58 9.83 -16.42
C GLU A 272 -4.56 11.05 -17.34
N ALA A 273 -4.10 12.19 -16.81
CA ALA A 273 -4.01 13.44 -17.56
C ALA A 273 -3.12 13.32 -18.80
N ALA A 274 -2.00 12.60 -18.69
CA ALA A 274 -1.11 12.33 -19.83
C ALA A 274 -1.80 11.47 -20.91
N SER A 275 -2.63 10.49 -20.52
CA SER A 275 -3.36 9.67 -21.49
C SER A 275 -4.53 10.39 -22.18
N THR A 276 -5.17 11.35 -21.50
CA THR A 276 -6.22 12.16 -22.12
C THR A 276 -5.63 13.07 -23.19
N LYS A 277 -4.54 13.78 -22.87
CA LYS A 277 -3.83 14.66 -23.82
C LYS A 277 -3.33 13.92 -25.06
N GLY A 278 -2.92 12.65 -24.92
CA GLY A 278 -2.50 11.83 -26.06
C GLY A 278 -3.64 11.43 -27.01
N ARG A 279 -4.90 11.47 -26.58
CA ARG A 279 -6.07 11.23 -27.45
C ARG A 279 -6.45 12.46 -28.25
N ASP A 280 -6.27 13.66 -27.70
CA ASP A 280 -6.62 14.92 -28.37
C ASP A 280 -5.62 15.32 -29.49
N VAL A 281 -4.46 14.65 -29.57
CA VAL A 281 -3.41 14.89 -30.58
C VAL A 281 -3.48 13.91 -31.76
N ILE A 282 -4.49 13.03 -31.82
CA ILE A 282 -4.81 12.30 -33.04
C ILE A 282 -5.95 13.07 -33.73
N PRO A 283 -5.68 13.95 -34.71
CA PRO A 283 -6.74 14.38 -35.60
C PRO A 283 -7.31 13.12 -36.24
N SER A 284 -8.63 13.00 -36.24
CA SER A 284 -9.39 12.06 -37.05
C SER A 284 -8.96 12.22 -38.51
N ALA A 285 -7.96 11.45 -38.91
CA ALA A 285 -7.56 11.22 -40.28
C ALA A 285 -7.48 9.71 -40.43
N LEU A 286 -8.67 9.09 -40.45
CA LEU A 286 -9.07 7.96 -41.29
C LEU A 286 -10.60 7.93 -41.31
#